data_AF-A0A9X1XHW8-F1
#
_entry.id   AF-A0A9X1XHW8-F1
#
_cell.length_a   1.000
_cell.length_b   1.000
_cell.length_c   1.000
_cell.angle_alpha   90.00
_cell.angle_beta   90.00
_cell.angle_gamma   90.00
#
_symmetry.space_group_name_H-M   'P 1'
#
loop_
_entity.id
_entity.type
_entity.pdbx_description
1 polymer ?
#
loop_
_entity_poly.entity_id
_entity_poly.type
_entity_poly.pdbx_seq_one_letter_code
_entity_poly.pdbx_strand_id
1 'polypeptide(L)'
;MSYRVDLAVLSEQNKFCRFGLTLHNLSDQNINDWSFNFIMDRFIQPDSLSNGTLQQIGSYCVLNPKSSTLKANDHFYCEFTINTAPLRFYTDGLKDASLINTATNEHHKVVITPIVLASPYRHRAEIPTVEAADINLIPRPKKLETSQGQYLFSDKSQITLQANQADDAATWLELELDKLFGLKMHSIGNGDIRYRTNPILDRDDYQLTIDENGACLEANSNTGFVHASASLIQLLQDSEGKGSLTAPFVKISDSPRYKYRGMMLDCSRHFHPVERVKRLINQLAHYKFNTFHWHLTDDEGWRIEIKAFPELTSKGSQRGMGTDLEPQFSQIDRPYSGYYSQEEIKHVIEFAQQRGITIIPEIDVPGHCRAAIKALPELLVDPDDHSPYRSIQNYTDNVLSPALEGTYEFLDKVLQEVAELFPAPWIHIGADEVPEGVWEKSKKCQALMKEKGYTDTKELQGHLLRFAEQKLRSLGKRMVGWEEAQHGDKVSKDTVIYSWLSEDAALKCAKQGFDVILQPGQHTYLDMAQDYAPEEPGVDWANVLPLEQAYCYEPLADIPDSDPVKKRILGIQCALWCEIVTHQERMDYMVFPRITAMAEACWTHKPQRDWTDYLTRLKGHLPLLDKQGIQYRSPWK
;
A
#
# COMPACT_ATOMS: atom_id res chain seq x y z
N MET A 1 -36.31 -3.27 -4.45
CA MET A 1 -35.19 -3.76 -3.62
C MET A 1 -35.81 -4.72 -2.62
N SER A 2 -35.49 -6.01 -2.70
CA SER A 2 -36.21 -7.05 -1.95
C SER A 2 -35.68 -7.27 -0.53
N TYR A 3 -34.41 -6.94 -0.27
CA TYR A 3 -33.77 -7.18 1.03
C TYR A 3 -32.88 -6.00 1.43
N ARG A 4 -32.87 -5.68 2.72
CA ARG A 4 -32.06 -4.59 3.31
C ARG A 4 -31.54 -5.00 4.68
N VAL A 5 -30.31 -4.64 5.03
CA VAL A 5 -29.76 -4.79 6.37
C VAL A 5 -29.43 -3.44 7.00
N ASP A 6 -29.82 -3.28 8.26
CA ASP A 6 -29.51 -2.13 9.10
C ASP A 6 -28.61 -2.60 10.25
N LEU A 7 -27.51 -1.88 10.49
CA LEU A 7 -26.59 -2.12 11.60
C LEU A 7 -26.54 -0.87 12.49
N ALA A 8 -26.64 -1.04 13.80
CA ALA A 8 -26.61 0.06 14.76
C ALA A 8 -25.73 -0.27 15.97
N VAL A 9 -24.98 0.72 16.45
CA VAL A 9 -24.30 0.64 17.75
C VAL A 9 -25.33 0.82 18.86
N LEU A 10 -25.53 -0.20 19.69
CA LEU A 10 -26.50 -0.18 20.81
C LEU A 10 -25.88 0.35 22.10
N SER A 11 -24.59 0.04 22.32
CA SER A 11 -23.84 0.51 23.48
C SER A 11 -22.34 0.34 23.25
N GLU A 12 -21.53 1.22 23.83
CA GLU A 12 -20.08 1.22 23.71
C GLU A 12 -19.39 1.42 25.06
N GLN A 13 -18.23 0.79 25.21
CA GLN A 13 -17.26 0.90 26.30
C GLN A 13 -15.85 0.89 25.70
N ASN A 14 -14.82 1.23 26.47
CA ASN A 14 -13.45 1.47 25.98
C ASN A 14 -12.84 0.37 25.08
N LYS A 15 -13.29 -0.89 25.19
CA LYS A 15 -12.83 -2.01 24.36
C LYS A 15 -13.94 -3.00 24.02
N PHE A 16 -15.19 -2.54 24.06
CA PHE A 16 -16.35 -3.40 23.89
C PHE A 16 -17.51 -2.62 23.32
N CYS A 17 -18.05 -3.09 22.19
CA CYS A 17 -19.21 -2.51 21.55
C CYS A 17 -20.27 -3.60 21.32
N ARG A 18 -21.53 -3.27 21.56
CA ARG A 18 -22.69 -4.12 21.27
C ARG A 18 -23.48 -3.53 20.11
N PHE A 19 -23.90 -4.40 19.19
CA PHE A 19 -24.54 -4.04 17.93
C PHE A 19 -25.89 -4.71 17.79
N GLY A 20 -26.80 -4.03 17.11
CA GLY A 20 -28.08 -4.58 16.66
C GLY A 20 -28.05 -4.69 15.14
N LEU A 21 -28.35 -5.86 14.62
CA LEU A 21 -28.43 -6.17 13.19
C LEU A 21 -29.87 -6.53 12.85
N THR A 22 -30.47 -5.77 11.93
CA THR A 22 -31.83 -5.99 11.45
C THR A 22 -31.81 -6.29 9.95
N LEU A 23 -32.14 -7.52 9.56
CA LEU A 23 -32.30 -7.92 8.17
C LEU A 23 -33.78 -7.92 7.79
N HIS A 24 -34.16 -7.10 6.82
CA HIS A 24 -35.53 -6.97 6.34
C HIS A 24 -35.75 -7.79 5.06
N ASN A 25 -36.84 -8.54 5.03
CA ASN A 25 -37.44 -9.04 3.81
C ASN A 25 -38.56 -8.07 3.39
N LEU A 26 -38.26 -7.24 2.41
CA LEU A 26 -39.17 -6.23 1.84
C LEU A 26 -39.94 -6.77 0.63
N SER A 27 -39.85 -8.08 0.37
CA SER A 27 -40.56 -8.74 -0.73
C SER A 27 -41.89 -9.33 -0.27
N ASP A 28 -42.72 -9.68 -1.25
CA ASP A 28 -44.00 -10.37 -1.03
C ASP A 28 -43.87 -11.89 -0.88
N GLN A 29 -42.64 -12.42 -0.82
CA GLN A 29 -42.37 -13.86 -0.72
C GLN A 29 -41.58 -14.19 0.56
N ASN A 30 -41.92 -15.33 1.17
CA ASN A 30 -41.10 -15.89 2.24
C ASN A 30 -39.79 -16.42 1.64
N ILE A 31 -38.71 -16.33 2.39
CA ILE A 31 -37.50 -17.11 2.12
C ILE A 31 -37.38 -18.21 3.17
N ASN A 32 -37.17 -19.44 2.73
CA ASN A 32 -36.99 -20.60 3.58
C ASN A 32 -35.54 -21.07 3.49
N ASP A 33 -35.10 -21.77 4.54
CA ASP A 33 -33.79 -22.38 4.66
C ASP A 33 -32.69 -21.39 4.29
N TRP A 34 -32.64 -20.26 4.98
CA TRP A 34 -31.83 -19.11 4.58
C TRP A 34 -30.64 -18.87 5.51
N SER A 35 -29.56 -18.32 4.94
CA SER A 35 -28.42 -17.78 5.69
C SER A 35 -28.16 -16.33 5.28
N PHE A 36 -27.67 -15.53 6.21
CA PHE A 36 -27.24 -14.16 5.93
C PHE A 36 -25.71 -14.08 5.94
N ASN A 37 -25.13 -13.82 4.78
CA ASN A 37 -23.70 -13.79 4.59
C ASN A 37 -23.29 -12.32 4.39
N PHE A 38 -22.27 -11.87 5.11
CA PHE A 38 -21.84 -10.47 5.05
C PHE A 38 -20.34 -10.34 5.30
N ILE A 39 -19.81 -9.16 4.97
CA ILE A 39 -18.40 -8.82 5.17
C ILE A 39 -18.26 -7.82 6.33
N MET A 40 -17.43 -8.17 7.31
CA MET A 40 -17.04 -7.29 8.41
C MET A 40 -15.63 -7.59 8.91
N ASP A 41 -14.81 -6.53 9.01
CA ASP A 41 -13.37 -6.64 9.31
C ASP A 41 -13.07 -6.85 10.81
N ARG A 42 -14.11 -6.80 11.65
CA ARG A 42 -13.99 -6.93 13.10
C ARG A 42 -14.40 -8.33 13.55
N PHE A 43 -13.71 -8.84 14.56
CA PHE A 43 -14.03 -10.13 15.16
C PHE A 43 -15.32 -10.07 15.98
N ILE A 44 -16.37 -10.78 15.53
CA ILE A 44 -17.59 -10.97 16.32
C ILE A 44 -17.34 -12.03 17.38
N GLN A 45 -17.67 -11.74 18.63
CA GLN A 45 -17.63 -12.75 19.69
C GLN A 45 -18.72 -13.81 19.42
N PRO A 46 -18.38 -15.07 19.07
CA PRO A 46 -19.37 -16.04 18.59
C PRO A 46 -20.46 -16.34 19.63
N ASP A 47 -20.08 -16.37 20.91
CA ASP A 47 -21.01 -16.64 22.03
C ASP A 47 -21.88 -15.44 22.41
N SER A 48 -21.70 -14.29 21.76
CA SER A 48 -22.48 -13.08 22.04
C SER A 48 -23.75 -12.92 21.20
N LEU A 49 -23.96 -13.81 20.20
CA LEU A 49 -25.13 -13.74 19.35
C LEU A 49 -26.42 -14.01 20.13
N SER A 50 -27.38 -13.08 20.07
CA SER A 50 -28.69 -13.28 20.69
C SER A 50 -29.58 -14.25 19.89
N ASN A 51 -29.40 -14.30 18.57
CA ASN A 51 -30.22 -15.09 17.66
C ASN A 51 -29.42 -15.69 16.50
N GLY A 52 -29.38 -17.02 16.43
CA GLY A 52 -28.63 -17.76 15.42
C GLY A 52 -27.22 -18.19 15.89
N THR A 53 -26.42 -18.61 14.92
CA THR A 53 -25.01 -18.94 15.07
C THR A 53 -24.21 -18.22 13.98
N LEU A 54 -22.93 -17.98 14.23
CA LEU A 54 -22.05 -17.28 13.30
C LEU A 54 -20.79 -18.11 13.04
N GLN A 55 -20.41 -18.21 11.78
CA GLN A 55 -19.06 -18.59 11.38
C GLN A 55 -18.37 -17.37 10.78
N GLN A 56 -17.13 -17.12 11.18
CA GLN A 56 -16.31 -16.04 10.67
C GLN A 56 -14.96 -16.57 10.22
N ILE A 57 -14.59 -16.29 8.97
CA ILE A 57 -13.29 -16.62 8.37
C ILE A 57 -12.75 -15.32 7.77
N GLY A 58 -11.74 -14.72 8.40
CA GLY A 58 -11.29 -13.40 7.98
C GLY A 58 -12.39 -12.35 8.21
N SER A 59 -12.69 -11.59 7.15
CA SER A 59 -13.83 -10.67 7.08
C SER A 59 -15.17 -11.36 6.75
N TYR A 60 -15.15 -12.59 6.23
CA TYR A 60 -16.34 -13.31 5.77
C TYR A 60 -17.16 -13.88 6.91
N CYS A 61 -18.42 -13.47 7.02
CA CYS A 61 -19.33 -13.89 8.06
C CYS A 61 -20.53 -14.64 7.47
N VAL A 62 -20.87 -15.80 8.05
CA VAL A 62 -22.07 -16.59 7.72
C VAL A 62 -22.94 -16.71 8.97
N LEU A 63 -24.06 -16.00 8.98
CA LEU A 63 -25.04 -16.04 10.06
C LEU A 63 -26.17 -17.01 9.70
N ASN A 64 -26.32 -18.05 10.53
CA ASN A 64 -27.37 -19.03 10.42
C ASN A 64 -28.45 -18.75 11.49
N PRO A 65 -29.66 -18.31 11.08
CA PRO A 65 -30.74 -17.95 12.00
C PRO A 65 -31.32 -19.19 12.70
N LYS A 66 -31.95 -19.00 13.88
CA LYS A 66 -32.71 -20.08 14.55
C LYS A 66 -34.01 -20.42 13.80
N SER A 67 -34.60 -19.45 13.09
CA SER A 67 -35.81 -19.64 12.29
C SER A 67 -35.43 -20.07 10.87
N SER A 68 -36.03 -21.16 10.39
CA SER A 68 -35.87 -21.62 9.00
C SER A 68 -36.57 -20.72 7.98
N THR A 69 -37.45 -19.81 8.40
CA THR A 69 -38.21 -18.94 7.48
C THR A 69 -38.09 -17.48 7.90
N LEU A 70 -37.79 -16.61 6.94
CA LEU A 70 -37.95 -15.16 7.05
C LEU A 70 -39.13 -14.74 6.18
N LYS A 71 -40.22 -14.33 6.83
CA LYS A 71 -41.50 -14.07 6.17
C LYS A 71 -41.44 -12.85 5.27
N ALA A 72 -42.31 -12.84 4.26
CA ALA A 72 -42.59 -11.66 3.45
C ALA A 72 -42.95 -10.46 4.34
N ASN A 73 -42.43 -9.29 4.02
CA ASN A 73 -42.68 -8.03 4.73
C ASN A 73 -42.35 -8.09 6.25
N ASP A 74 -41.40 -8.95 6.65
CA ASP A 74 -40.95 -9.15 8.03
C ASP A 74 -39.43 -8.92 8.16
N HIS A 75 -38.90 -9.08 9.37
CA HIS A 75 -37.48 -8.89 9.66
C HIS A 75 -36.91 -9.94 10.61
N PHE A 76 -35.62 -10.16 10.49
CA PHE A 76 -34.78 -10.87 11.45
C PHE A 76 -33.96 -9.88 12.27
N TYR A 77 -33.89 -10.10 13.58
CA TYR A 77 -33.07 -9.30 14.49
C TYR A 77 -32.08 -10.20 15.26
N CYS A 78 -30.85 -9.72 15.36
CA CYS A 78 -29.79 -10.31 16.17
C CYS A 78 -28.92 -9.23 16.81
N GLU A 79 -28.48 -9.47 18.04
CA GLU A 79 -27.44 -8.67 18.69
C GLU A 79 -26.15 -9.46 18.75
N PHE A 80 -25.02 -8.77 18.69
CA PHE A 80 -23.70 -9.35 18.93
C PHE A 80 -22.75 -8.30 19.50
N THR A 81 -21.58 -8.74 19.91
CA THR A 81 -20.55 -7.89 20.52
C THR A 81 -19.20 -8.06 19.83
N ILE A 82 -18.42 -6.99 19.84
CA ILE A 82 -17.04 -6.93 19.32
C ILE A 82 -16.16 -6.30 20.40
N ASN A 83 -14.95 -6.84 20.57
CA ASN A 83 -13.94 -6.24 21.44
C ASN A 83 -13.16 -5.16 20.69
N THR A 84 -13.77 -3.98 20.53
CA THR A 84 -13.21 -2.84 19.79
C THR A 84 -13.39 -1.54 20.55
N ALA A 85 -12.55 -0.55 20.25
CA ALA A 85 -12.86 0.84 20.56
C ALA A 85 -14.14 1.29 19.80
N PRO A 86 -14.80 2.38 20.23
CA PRO A 86 -15.95 2.94 19.52
C PRO A 86 -15.68 3.14 18.03
N LEU A 87 -16.60 2.71 17.18
CA LEU A 87 -16.53 2.89 15.73
C LEU A 87 -16.79 4.36 15.39
N ARG A 88 -16.04 4.89 14.42
CA ARG A 88 -16.03 6.33 14.12
C ARG A 88 -16.48 6.66 12.70
N PHE A 89 -16.40 5.69 11.79
CA PHE A 89 -16.64 5.90 10.37
C PHE A 89 -17.73 4.97 9.85
N TYR A 90 -18.46 5.40 8.81
CA TYR A 90 -19.42 4.50 8.15
C TYR A 90 -18.73 3.30 7.51
N THR A 91 -17.46 3.47 7.11
CA THR A 91 -16.62 2.39 6.62
C THR A 91 -16.29 1.35 7.68
N ASP A 92 -16.54 1.54 8.97
CA ASP A 92 -16.42 0.47 9.97
C ASP A 92 -17.56 -0.56 9.88
N GLY A 93 -18.67 -0.20 9.22
CA GLY A 93 -19.84 -1.06 9.07
C GLY A 93 -19.66 -2.23 8.10
N LEU A 94 -20.79 -2.84 7.70
CA LEU A 94 -20.81 -3.94 6.74
C LEU A 94 -20.34 -3.44 5.36
N LYS A 95 -19.46 -4.20 4.71
CA LYS A 95 -18.89 -3.82 3.39
C LYS A 95 -19.69 -4.38 2.22
N ASP A 96 -20.18 -5.61 2.38
CA ASP A 96 -20.96 -6.34 1.38
C ASP A 96 -21.86 -7.37 2.08
N ALA A 97 -22.94 -7.78 1.43
CA ALA A 97 -23.94 -8.65 2.02
C ALA A 97 -24.80 -9.38 0.98
N SER A 98 -25.08 -10.65 1.25
CA SER A 98 -25.98 -11.50 0.47
C SER A 98 -26.84 -12.37 1.37
N LEU A 99 -28.09 -12.55 0.97
CA LEU A 99 -29.03 -13.47 1.59
C LEU A 99 -29.11 -14.71 0.69
N ILE A 100 -28.82 -15.88 1.25
CA ILE A 100 -28.74 -17.13 0.48
C ILE A 100 -29.86 -18.06 0.89
N ASN A 101 -30.59 -18.61 -0.08
CA ASN A 101 -31.41 -19.79 0.12
C ASN A 101 -30.50 -21.02 0.09
N THR A 102 -30.26 -21.63 1.25
CA THR A 102 -29.32 -22.75 1.42
C THR A 102 -29.81 -24.05 0.78
N ALA A 103 -31.11 -24.19 0.50
CA ALA A 103 -31.65 -25.35 -0.17
C ALA A 103 -31.47 -25.28 -1.70
N THR A 104 -31.59 -24.10 -2.30
CA THR A 104 -31.48 -23.91 -3.76
C THR A 104 -30.13 -23.31 -4.20
N ASN A 105 -29.34 -22.84 -3.23
CA ASN A 105 -28.17 -21.99 -3.44
C ASN A 105 -28.48 -20.72 -4.26
N GLU A 106 -29.69 -20.17 -4.10
CA GLU A 106 -30.07 -18.90 -4.72
C GLU A 106 -29.55 -17.73 -3.90
N HIS A 107 -28.88 -16.79 -4.55
CA HIS A 107 -28.31 -15.60 -3.93
C HIS A 107 -29.20 -14.38 -4.18
N HIS A 108 -29.49 -13.65 -3.12
CA HIS A 108 -30.18 -12.38 -3.18
C HIS A 108 -29.27 -11.25 -2.71
N LYS A 109 -29.23 -10.17 -3.49
CA LYS A 109 -28.51 -8.95 -3.11
C LYS A 109 -29.21 -8.28 -1.94
N VAL A 110 -28.43 -7.89 -0.93
CA VAL A 110 -28.93 -7.16 0.24
C VAL A 110 -28.41 -5.72 0.18
N VAL A 111 -29.31 -4.75 0.33
CA VAL A 111 -28.94 -3.34 0.44
C VAL A 111 -28.42 -3.07 1.84
N ILE A 112 -27.23 -2.48 1.96
CA ILE A 112 -26.63 -2.14 3.25
C ILE A 112 -26.94 -0.67 3.56
N THR A 113 -27.60 -0.43 4.69
CA THR A 113 -27.76 0.92 5.23
C THR A 113 -26.46 1.30 5.96
N PRO A 114 -25.94 2.55 5.81
CA PRO A 114 -24.82 3.02 6.61
C PRO A 114 -25.06 2.78 8.11
N ILE A 115 -24.03 2.31 8.81
CA ILE A 115 -24.13 2.01 10.23
C ILE A 115 -24.58 3.23 11.04
N VAL A 116 -25.52 3.04 11.96
CA VAL A 116 -25.89 4.07 12.93
C VAL A 116 -24.83 4.12 14.02
N LEU A 117 -23.92 5.10 13.91
CA LEU A 117 -22.84 5.33 14.86
C LEU A 117 -23.37 5.97 16.15
N ALA A 118 -22.87 5.52 17.31
CA ALA A 118 -23.17 6.15 18.61
C ALA A 118 -22.32 7.40 18.85
N SER A 119 -21.03 7.35 18.47
CA SER A 119 -20.05 8.38 18.80
C SER A 119 -19.16 8.77 17.61
N PRO A 120 -19.72 9.39 16.54
CA PRO A 120 -18.88 10.00 15.51
C PRO A 120 -18.07 11.18 16.10
N TYR A 121 -16.91 11.49 15.50
CA TYR A 121 -16.17 12.68 15.90
C TYR A 121 -16.95 13.96 15.60
N ARG A 122 -16.84 14.94 16.50
CA ARG A 122 -17.44 16.27 16.34
C ARG A 122 -16.52 17.29 15.67
N HIS A 123 -15.22 17.13 15.82
CA HIS A 123 -14.23 18.02 15.22
C HIS A 123 -13.95 17.63 13.77
N ARG A 124 -13.35 18.53 13.00
CA ARG A 124 -12.92 18.35 11.61
C ARG A 124 -11.52 18.95 11.46
N ALA A 125 -10.74 18.40 10.55
CA ALA A 125 -9.47 18.99 10.14
C ALA A 125 -9.77 20.21 9.26
N GLU A 126 -9.19 21.36 9.60
CA GLU A 126 -9.35 22.59 8.84
C GLU A 126 -8.08 22.87 8.04
N ILE A 127 -8.24 23.17 6.74
CA ILE A 127 -7.13 23.61 5.89
C ILE A 127 -7.33 25.10 5.61
N PRO A 128 -6.35 25.96 5.95
CA PRO A 128 -6.49 27.39 5.72
C PRO A 128 -6.58 27.68 4.22
N THR A 129 -7.37 28.70 3.87
CA THR A 129 -7.37 29.25 2.52
C THR A 129 -6.03 29.93 2.25
N VAL A 130 -5.43 29.59 1.11
CA VAL A 130 -4.17 30.17 0.63
C VAL A 130 -4.29 30.51 -0.85
N GLU A 131 -3.48 31.47 -1.29
CA GLU A 131 -3.28 31.75 -2.71
C GLU A 131 -2.34 30.71 -3.33
N ALA A 132 -2.53 30.42 -4.62
CA ALA A 132 -1.63 29.54 -5.34
C ALA A 132 -0.25 30.20 -5.52
N ALA A 133 0.83 29.44 -5.30
CA ALA A 133 2.17 29.91 -5.62
C ALA A 133 2.44 29.86 -7.13
N ASP A 134 3.12 30.88 -7.67
CA ASP A 134 3.52 30.92 -9.09
C ASP A 134 4.49 29.78 -9.45
N ILE A 135 5.33 29.37 -8.49
CA ILE A 135 6.19 28.18 -8.58
C ILE A 135 5.71 27.15 -7.57
N ASN A 136 5.12 26.08 -8.09
CA ASN A 136 4.34 25.06 -7.41
C ASN A 136 5.08 23.71 -7.33
N LEU A 137 6.39 23.73 -7.08
CA LEU A 137 7.23 22.53 -7.04
C LEU A 137 6.96 21.66 -5.80
N ILE A 138 6.64 20.39 -6.00
CA ILE A 138 6.53 19.40 -4.92
C ILE A 138 7.30 18.13 -5.31
N PRO A 139 8.30 17.69 -4.54
CA PRO A 139 8.86 18.32 -3.34
C PRO A 139 9.50 19.69 -3.59
N ARG A 140 9.55 20.54 -2.55
CA ARG A 140 10.30 21.81 -2.59
C ARG A 140 11.80 21.53 -2.79
N PRO A 141 12.45 22.15 -3.79
CA PRO A 141 13.89 21.99 -3.99
C PRO A 141 14.72 22.56 -2.83
N LYS A 142 15.88 21.95 -2.60
CA LYS A 142 16.86 22.41 -1.60
C LYS A 142 17.30 23.86 -1.84
N LYS A 143 17.50 24.25 -3.10
CA LYS A 143 17.81 25.61 -3.51
C LYS A 143 17.10 25.96 -4.82
N LEU A 144 16.37 27.07 -4.81
CA LEU A 144 15.65 27.64 -5.94
C LEU A 144 15.96 29.15 -5.99
N GLU A 145 16.49 29.62 -7.11
CA GLU A 145 16.64 31.04 -7.44
C GLU A 145 15.70 31.37 -8.61
N THR A 146 14.98 32.48 -8.51
CA THR A 146 14.03 32.93 -9.53
C THR A 146 14.50 34.24 -10.15
N SER A 147 14.19 34.43 -11.43
CA SER A 147 14.41 35.71 -12.12
C SER A 147 13.18 36.09 -12.94
N GLN A 148 13.09 37.36 -13.34
CA GLN A 148 11.97 37.81 -14.15
C GLN A 148 12.09 37.28 -15.59
N GLY A 149 10.99 36.72 -16.08
CA GLY A 149 10.89 36.20 -17.44
C GLY A 149 10.43 34.76 -17.47
N GLN A 150 10.15 34.30 -18.68
CA GLN A 150 9.73 32.93 -18.96
C GLN A 150 10.31 32.50 -20.30
N TYR A 151 10.61 31.22 -20.41
CA TYR A 151 10.95 30.60 -21.68
C TYR A 151 9.70 30.02 -22.33
N LEU A 152 9.57 30.16 -23.64
CA LEU A 152 8.47 29.61 -24.44
C LEU A 152 8.95 28.34 -25.16
N PHE A 153 8.39 27.20 -24.79
CA PHE A 153 8.53 25.95 -25.52
C PHE A 153 7.41 25.85 -26.57
N SER A 154 7.76 25.49 -27.79
CA SER A 154 6.81 25.38 -28.90
C SER A 154 6.93 24.02 -29.60
N ASP A 155 6.14 23.79 -30.64
CA ASP A 155 6.27 22.62 -31.52
C ASP A 155 7.63 22.51 -32.23
N LYS A 156 8.46 23.57 -32.18
CA LYS A 156 9.83 23.59 -32.69
C LYS A 156 10.88 23.28 -31.62
N SER A 157 10.48 23.22 -30.35
CA SER A 157 11.39 22.87 -29.26
C SER A 157 11.85 21.42 -29.41
N GLN A 158 13.11 21.18 -29.03
CA GLN A 158 13.79 19.91 -29.25
C GLN A 158 14.58 19.50 -28.01
N ILE A 159 14.73 18.19 -27.82
CA ILE A 159 15.56 17.63 -26.77
C ILE A 159 16.94 17.29 -27.35
N THR A 160 18.00 17.74 -26.68
CA THR A 160 19.38 17.38 -26.98
C THR A 160 19.97 16.55 -25.84
N LEU A 161 20.49 15.38 -26.18
CA LEU A 161 21.18 14.50 -25.25
C LEU A 161 22.69 14.68 -25.40
N GLN A 162 23.33 15.19 -24.35
CA GLN A 162 24.79 15.30 -24.19
C GLN A 162 25.27 14.39 -23.04
N ALA A 163 24.47 13.39 -22.70
CA ALA A 163 24.69 12.46 -21.60
C ALA A 163 24.04 11.10 -21.92
N ASN A 164 24.83 10.04 -22.02
CA ASN A 164 24.31 8.69 -22.34
C ASN A 164 23.36 8.13 -21.26
N GLN A 165 23.41 8.67 -20.04
CA GLN A 165 22.56 8.22 -18.93
C GLN A 165 21.20 8.93 -18.91
N ALA A 166 20.93 9.84 -19.86
CA ALA A 166 19.70 10.64 -19.89
C ALA A 166 18.59 10.05 -20.78
N ASP A 167 18.86 8.98 -21.54
CA ASP A 167 17.94 8.45 -22.56
C ASP A 167 16.55 8.11 -21.98
N ASP A 168 16.52 7.41 -20.84
CA ASP A 168 15.29 7.02 -20.13
C ASP A 168 14.52 8.25 -19.63
N ALA A 169 15.20 9.19 -18.95
CA ALA A 169 14.59 10.42 -18.43
C ALA A 169 14.04 11.32 -19.55
N ALA A 170 14.74 11.40 -20.68
CA ALA A 170 14.32 12.14 -21.85
C ALA A 170 13.10 11.49 -22.51
N THR A 171 13.13 10.18 -22.71
CA THR A 171 11.98 9.41 -23.22
C THR A 171 10.75 9.58 -22.33
N TRP A 172 10.93 9.54 -21.01
CA TRP A 172 9.86 9.78 -20.06
C TRP A 172 9.30 11.20 -20.18
N LEU A 173 10.15 12.22 -20.27
CA LEU A 173 9.74 13.60 -20.49
C LEU A 173 8.93 13.75 -21.79
N GLU A 174 9.39 13.17 -22.91
CA GLU A 174 8.66 13.20 -24.19
C GLU A 174 7.25 12.62 -24.05
N LEU A 175 7.11 11.48 -23.36
CA LEU A 175 5.82 10.83 -23.13
C LEU A 175 4.88 11.69 -22.27
N GLU A 176 5.40 12.31 -21.21
CA GLU A 176 4.59 13.21 -20.37
C GLU A 176 4.19 14.48 -21.12
N LEU A 177 5.08 15.05 -21.96
CA LEU A 177 4.77 16.22 -22.77
C LEU A 177 3.66 15.95 -23.79
N ASP A 178 3.72 14.82 -24.50
CA ASP A 178 2.67 14.42 -25.44
C ASP A 178 1.36 14.13 -24.69
N LYS A 179 1.42 13.37 -23.59
CA LYS A 179 0.22 12.96 -22.85
C LYS A 179 -0.50 14.12 -22.16
N LEU A 180 0.24 15.03 -21.54
CA LEU A 180 -0.33 16.13 -20.74
C LEU A 180 -0.65 17.35 -21.59
N PHE A 181 0.17 17.64 -22.59
CA PHE A 181 0.13 18.90 -23.32
C PHE A 181 -0.09 18.73 -24.84
N GLY A 182 -0.09 17.49 -25.35
CA GLY A 182 -0.15 17.22 -26.79
C GLY A 182 1.07 17.72 -27.55
N LEU A 183 2.18 17.99 -26.84
CA LEU A 183 3.39 18.58 -27.39
C LEU A 183 4.38 17.48 -27.74
N LYS A 184 4.39 17.07 -29.01
CA LYS A 184 5.33 16.09 -29.53
C LYS A 184 6.69 16.73 -29.76
N MET A 185 7.63 16.41 -28.88
CA MET A 185 9.03 16.73 -29.09
C MET A 185 9.78 15.53 -29.66
N HIS A 186 10.78 15.80 -30.47
CA HIS A 186 11.68 14.77 -30.99
C HIS A 186 13.10 15.03 -30.50
N SER A 187 13.77 14.00 -30.01
CA SER A 187 15.20 14.00 -29.67
C SER A 187 16.08 14.02 -30.94
N ILE A 188 16.14 15.15 -31.66
CA ILE A 188 17.06 15.33 -32.80
C ILE A 188 17.60 16.76 -32.82
N GLY A 189 18.90 16.96 -32.52
CA GLY A 189 19.64 18.19 -32.90
C GLY A 189 20.11 19.11 -31.76
N ASN A 190 20.29 20.41 -32.09
CA ASN A 190 20.59 21.52 -31.17
C ASN A 190 19.27 22.14 -30.68
N GLY A 191 18.77 21.63 -29.56
CA GLY A 191 17.50 21.99 -28.96
C GLY A 191 17.61 22.88 -27.73
N ASP A 192 16.46 23.31 -27.28
CA ASP A 192 16.25 24.18 -26.13
C ASP A 192 16.00 23.42 -24.83
N ILE A 193 15.84 22.09 -24.86
CA ILE A 193 15.91 21.23 -23.66
C ILE A 193 17.17 20.37 -23.75
N ARG A 194 18.16 20.63 -22.90
CA ARG A 194 19.48 19.99 -22.96
C ARG A 194 19.74 19.15 -21.73
N TYR A 195 20.06 17.88 -21.92
CA TYR A 195 20.56 16.99 -20.87
C TYR A 195 22.09 16.94 -20.94
N ARG A 196 22.78 17.38 -19.89
CA ARG A 196 24.25 17.47 -19.83
C ARG A 196 24.80 16.70 -18.64
N THR A 197 25.87 15.94 -18.87
CA THR A 197 26.56 15.26 -17.77
C THR A 197 27.29 16.29 -16.90
N ASN A 198 27.07 16.23 -15.60
CA ASN A 198 27.84 17.00 -14.63
C ASN A 198 28.46 16.05 -13.57
N PRO A 199 29.74 15.67 -13.73
CA PRO A 199 30.35 14.58 -12.97
C PRO A 199 30.62 14.90 -11.50
N ILE A 200 30.49 16.17 -11.08
CA ILE A 200 30.66 16.55 -9.66
C ILE A 200 29.40 16.32 -8.82
N LEU A 201 28.27 15.99 -9.47
CA LEU A 201 27.02 15.68 -8.78
C LEU A 201 27.01 14.22 -8.32
N ASP A 202 26.49 13.99 -7.12
CA ASP A 202 26.19 12.65 -6.63
C ASP A 202 25.06 12.02 -7.45
N ARG A 203 24.86 10.71 -7.28
CA ARG A 203 23.94 9.90 -8.11
C ARG A 203 22.55 10.54 -8.29
N ASP A 204 21.90 10.95 -7.21
CA ASP A 204 20.50 11.41 -7.25
C ASP A 204 20.36 12.94 -7.36
N ASP A 205 21.48 13.65 -7.39
CA ASP A 205 21.54 15.10 -7.43
C ASP A 205 21.32 15.62 -8.85
N TYR A 206 20.77 16.83 -8.96
CA TYR A 206 20.65 17.51 -10.24
C TYR A 206 20.76 19.03 -10.13
N GLN A 207 21.02 19.66 -11.26
CA GLN A 207 20.79 21.08 -11.47
C GLN A 207 19.85 21.28 -12.65
N LEU A 208 18.92 22.23 -12.52
CA LEU A 208 18.01 22.64 -13.58
C LEU A 208 18.09 24.16 -13.73
N THR A 209 18.47 24.62 -14.91
CA THR A 209 18.46 26.05 -15.26
C THR A 209 17.47 26.27 -16.40
N ILE A 210 16.56 27.22 -16.24
CA ILE A 210 15.68 27.72 -17.30
C ILE A 210 15.99 29.19 -17.48
N ASP A 211 16.46 29.57 -18.66
CA ASP A 211 16.84 30.94 -19.01
C ASP A 211 16.44 31.27 -20.47
N GLU A 212 16.93 32.38 -21.00
CA GLU A 212 16.70 32.81 -22.39
C GLU A 212 17.13 31.80 -23.47
N ASN A 213 17.96 30.81 -23.13
CA ASN A 213 18.43 29.75 -24.03
C ASN A 213 17.67 28.43 -23.84
N GLY A 214 16.62 28.38 -23.02
CA GLY A 214 15.81 27.19 -22.74
C GLY A 214 16.14 26.52 -21.41
N ALA A 215 15.86 25.22 -21.32
CA ALA A 215 16.11 24.38 -20.15
C ALA A 215 17.42 23.58 -20.28
N CYS A 216 18.27 23.63 -19.26
CA CYS A 216 19.45 22.78 -19.12
C CYS A 216 19.32 21.93 -17.85
N LEU A 217 19.27 20.61 -18.04
CA LEU A 217 19.18 19.59 -17.00
C LEU A 217 20.56 18.96 -16.86
N GLU A 218 21.14 19.02 -15.66
CA GLU A 218 22.47 18.49 -15.38
C GLU A 218 22.44 17.45 -14.27
N ALA A 219 23.02 16.28 -14.52
CA ALA A 219 23.13 15.19 -13.54
C ALA A 219 24.32 14.28 -13.89
N ASN A 220 24.64 13.34 -13.00
CA ASN A 220 25.67 12.30 -13.20
C ASN A 220 25.09 10.88 -13.20
N SER A 221 23.76 10.76 -13.30
CA SER A 221 23.06 9.47 -13.36
C SER A 221 21.66 9.63 -13.96
N ASN A 222 21.07 8.50 -14.38
CA ASN A 222 19.68 8.47 -14.84
C ASN A 222 18.69 8.98 -13.78
N THR A 223 18.85 8.64 -12.50
CA THR A 223 17.92 9.06 -11.45
C THR A 223 17.96 10.57 -11.22
N GLY A 224 19.15 11.18 -11.26
CA GLY A 224 19.29 12.64 -11.22
C GLY A 224 18.60 13.32 -12.41
N PHE A 225 18.73 12.78 -13.62
CA PHE A 225 18.01 13.30 -14.79
C PHE A 225 16.48 13.14 -14.67
N VAL A 226 15.99 11.98 -14.20
CA VAL A 226 14.56 11.78 -13.92
C VAL A 226 14.05 12.83 -12.92
N HIS A 227 14.78 13.10 -11.83
CA HIS A 227 14.38 14.13 -10.86
C HIS A 227 14.34 15.53 -11.49
N ALA A 228 15.31 15.87 -12.35
CA ALA A 228 15.33 17.13 -13.08
C ALA A 228 14.12 17.25 -14.02
N SER A 229 13.79 16.18 -14.75
CA SER A 229 12.62 16.11 -15.64
C SER A 229 11.30 16.25 -14.85
N ALA A 230 11.19 15.61 -13.69
CA ALA A 230 10.02 15.74 -12.81
C ALA A 230 9.80 17.20 -12.37
N SER A 231 10.87 17.93 -12.04
CA SER A 231 10.78 19.36 -11.74
C SER A 231 10.42 20.21 -12.96
N LEU A 232 10.97 19.90 -14.14
CA LEU A 232 10.60 20.60 -15.37
C LEU A 232 9.11 20.42 -15.68
N ILE A 233 8.57 19.20 -15.58
CA ILE A 233 7.15 18.90 -15.83
C ILE A 233 6.23 19.77 -14.96
N GLN A 234 6.56 19.95 -13.68
CA GLN A 234 5.78 20.78 -12.76
C GLN A 234 5.88 22.28 -13.05
N LEU A 235 7.00 22.74 -13.61
CA LEU A 235 7.21 24.16 -13.97
C LEU A 235 6.53 24.56 -15.28
N LEU A 236 6.14 23.59 -16.12
CA LEU A 236 5.51 23.85 -17.40
C LEU A 236 4.04 24.22 -17.23
N GLN A 237 3.64 25.32 -17.85
CA GLN A 237 2.28 25.83 -17.87
C GLN A 237 1.79 25.98 -19.31
N ASP A 238 0.48 25.83 -19.53
CA ASP A 238 -0.13 26.13 -20.82
C ASP A 238 0.06 27.63 -21.12
N SER A 239 0.57 27.95 -22.31
CA SER A 239 0.62 29.34 -22.79
C SER A 239 -0.71 29.74 -23.44
N GLU A 240 -0.91 31.05 -23.67
CA GLU A 240 -2.09 31.55 -24.42
C GLU A 240 -2.14 31.05 -25.89
N GLY A 241 -1.03 30.54 -26.43
CA GLY A 241 -0.92 29.96 -27.78
C GLY A 241 -1.19 28.44 -27.78
N LYS A 242 -1.94 27.96 -28.79
CA LYS A 242 -2.13 26.51 -28.98
C LYS A 242 -0.80 25.82 -29.27
N GLY A 243 -0.50 24.75 -28.55
CA GLY A 243 0.70 23.93 -28.79
C GLY A 243 1.99 24.56 -28.29
N SER A 244 1.92 25.48 -27.33
CA SER A 244 3.10 26.04 -26.67
C SER A 244 2.95 26.07 -25.15
N LEU A 245 4.07 25.91 -24.46
CA LEU A 245 4.20 25.88 -23.02
C LEU A 245 5.14 26.98 -22.56
N THR A 246 4.96 27.47 -21.34
CA THR A 246 5.91 28.38 -20.70
C THR A 246 6.49 27.76 -19.44
N ALA A 247 7.71 28.15 -19.09
CA ALA A 247 8.29 27.91 -17.78
C ALA A 247 9.02 29.18 -17.30
N PRO A 248 8.93 29.52 -16.00
CA PRO A 248 9.61 30.68 -15.44
C PRO A 248 11.12 30.50 -15.48
N PHE A 249 11.86 31.62 -15.54
CA PHE A 249 13.31 31.56 -15.40
C PHE A 249 13.70 31.19 -13.97
N VAL A 250 14.45 30.10 -13.85
CA VAL A 250 14.84 29.52 -12.56
C VAL A 250 16.23 28.92 -12.62
N LYS A 251 16.89 28.87 -11.47
CA LYS A 251 18.07 28.04 -11.24
C LYS A 251 17.86 27.20 -9.99
N ILE A 252 17.86 25.88 -10.19
CA ILE A 252 17.63 24.87 -9.17
C ILE A 252 18.92 24.08 -8.97
N SER A 253 19.28 23.86 -7.71
CA SER A 253 20.32 22.91 -7.31
C SER A 253 19.74 22.05 -6.20
N ASP A 254 19.59 20.76 -6.46
CA ASP A 254 18.74 19.91 -5.64
C ASP A 254 19.33 18.51 -5.42
N SER A 255 18.98 17.93 -4.28
CA SER A 255 19.52 16.65 -3.78
C SER A 255 18.53 16.06 -2.77
N PRO A 256 18.25 14.75 -2.79
CA PRO A 256 17.33 14.15 -1.84
C PRO A 256 17.91 14.15 -0.41
N ARG A 257 17.03 14.35 0.58
CA ARG A 257 17.34 14.15 2.01
C ARG A 257 17.64 12.69 2.34
N TYR A 258 16.83 11.75 1.82
CA TYR A 258 16.98 10.31 2.07
C TYR A 258 17.27 9.53 0.79
N LYS A 259 18.09 8.48 0.89
CA LYS A 259 18.43 7.60 -0.24
C LYS A 259 17.28 6.67 -0.61
N TYR A 260 16.51 6.19 0.37
CA TYR A 260 15.32 5.40 0.14
C TYR A 260 14.07 6.28 0.25
N ARG A 261 13.23 6.26 -0.78
CA ARG A 261 11.97 7.01 -0.84
C ARG A 261 10.94 6.10 -1.47
N GLY A 262 10.18 5.41 -0.61
CA GLY A 262 9.32 4.31 -1.00
C GLY A 262 7.83 4.63 -0.96
N MET A 263 7.08 3.94 -1.82
CA MET A 263 5.65 3.76 -1.68
C MET A 263 5.31 2.29 -1.88
N MET A 264 4.56 1.71 -0.93
CA MET A 264 4.05 0.35 -1.01
C MET A 264 2.61 0.33 -1.51
N LEU A 265 2.30 -0.60 -2.41
CA LEU A 265 0.94 -0.93 -2.80
C LEU A 265 0.62 -2.39 -2.47
N ASP A 266 -0.44 -2.59 -1.68
CA ASP A 266 -1.09 -3.87 -1.49
C ASP A 266 -1.90 -4.25 -2.72
N CYS A 267 -1.46 -5.28 -3.44
CA CYS A 267 -2.20 -5.88 -4.54
C CYS A 267 -2.86 -7.21 -4.14
N SER A 268 -2.59 -7.71 -2.93
CA SER A 268 -3.10 -8.97 -2.44
C SER A 268 -4.57 -8.85 -2.03
N ARG A 269 -4.88 -7.91 -1.13
CA ARG A 269 -6.24 -7.70 -0.61
C ARG A 269 -7.19 -7.36 -1.74
N HIS A 270 -6.79 -6.46 -2.64
CA HIS A 270 -7.47 -6.27 -3.92
C HIS A 270 -6.44 -6.16 -5.06
N PHE A 271 -6.65 -6.95 -6.11
CA PHE A 271 -5.88 -6.89 -7.34
C PHE A 271 -6.06 -5.55 -8.07
N HIS A 272 -4.94 -4.96 -8.46
CA HIS A 272 -4.86 -3.76 -9.27
C HIS A 272 -4.28 -4.10 -10.65
N PRO A 273 -4.99 -3.87 -11.77
CA PRO A 273 -4.47 -4.19 -13.10
C PRO A 273 -3.14 -3.49 -13.41
N VAL A 274 -2.35 -4.07 -14.32
CA VAL A 274 -1.02 -3.54 -14.73
C VAL A 274 -1.04 -2.04 -15.02
N GLU A 275 -2.05 -1.56 -15.76
CA GLU A 275 -2.16 -0.14 -16.12
C GLU A 275 -2.36 0.78 -14.90
N ARG A 276 -3.07 0.30 -13.86
CA ARG A 276 -3.22 1.03 -12.59
C ARG A 276 -1.90 1.10 -11.84
N VAL A 277 -1.16 -0.01 -11.78
CA VAL A 277 0.17 -0.07 -11.15
C VAL A 277 1.15 0.85 -11.87
N LYS A 278 1.22 0.80 -13.21
CA LYS A 278 2.05 1.70 -14.02
C LYS A 278 1.66 3.17 -13.83
N ARG A 279 0.35 3.48 -13.78
CA ARG A 279 -0.12 4.85 -13.51
C ARG A 279 0.38 5.37 -12.16
N LEU A 280 0.34 4.54 -11.11
CA LEU A 280 0.87 4.90 -9.79
C LEU A 280 2.39 5.10 -9.85
N ILE A 281 3.15 4.16 -10.42
CA ILE A 281 4.62 4.25 -10.56
C ILE A 281 5.03 5.54 -11.29
N ASN A 282 4.28 5.95 -12.33
CA ASN A 282 4.52 7.21 -13.02
C ASN A 282 4.34 8.42 -12.09
N GLN A 283 3.32 8.41 -11.25
CA GLN A 283 3.11 9.48 -10.26
C GLN A 283 4.20 9.49 -9.19
N LEU A 284 4.68 8.32 -8.74
CA LEU A 284 5.80 8.24 -7.81
C LEU A 284 7.04 8.98 -8.35
N ALA A 285 7.32 8.85 -9.65
CA ALA A 285 8.41 9.56 -10.31
C ALA A 285 8.19 11.09 -10.39
N HIS A 286 6.95 11.56 -10.61
CA HIS A 286 6.65 13.00 -10.53
C HIS A 286 7.02 13.62 -9.18
N TYR A 287 6.90 12.84 -8.10
CA TYR A 287 7.25 13.29 -6.75
C TYR A 287 8.61 12.77 -6.26
N LYS A 288 9.46 12.31 -7.20
CA LYS A 288 10.85 11.90 -6.94
C LYS A 288 11.01 10.78 -5.90
N PHE A 289 9.98 9.93 -5.73
CA PHE A 289 10.19 8.61 -5.12
C PHE A 289 11.12 7.78 -6.01
N ASN A 290 11.78 6.79 -5.44
CA ASN A 290 12.69 5.90 -6.19
C ASN A 290 12.44 4.42 -5.95
N THR A 291 11.47 4.08 -5.09
CA THR A 291 11.17 2.70 -4.75
C THR A 291 9.68 2.45 -4.76
N PHE A 292 9.26 1.41 -5.47
CA PHE A 292 7.93 0.85 -5.41
C PHE A 292 8.01 -0.51 -4.70
N HIS A 293 7.43 -0.57 -3.50
CA HIS A 293 7.33 -1.82 -2.74
C HIS A 293 6.04 -2.53 -3.15
N TRP A 294 6.17 -3.72 -3.74
CA TRP A 294 5.05 -4.44 -4.32
C TRP A 294 4.62 -5.59 -3.41
N HIS A 295 3.58 -5.33 -2.62
CA HIS A 295 2.99 -6.32 -1.73
C HIS A 295 2.07 -7.25 -2.54
N LEU A 296 2.61 -8.43 -2.87
CA LEU A 296 2.06 -9.34 -3.89
C LEU A 296 1.34 -10.57 -3.31
N THR A 297 1.48 -10.82 -2.01
CA THR A 297 1.04 -12.07 -1.38
C THR A 297 0.45 -11.75 0.00
N ASP A 298 -0.72 -12.30 0.29
CA ASP A 298 -1.31 -12.25 1.63
C ASP A 298 -2.36 -13.37 1.76
N ASP A 299 -3.15 -13.35 2.83
CA ASP A 299 -4.20 -14.33 3.11
C ASP A 299 -5.29 -14.35 2.03
N GLU A 300 -5.65 -13.19 1.49
CA GLU A 300 -6.77 -13.04 0.54
C GLU A 300 -6.37 -13.17 -0.93
N GLY A 301 -5.10 -13.39 -1.22
CA GLY A 301 -4.60 -13.36 -2.58
C GLY A 301 -3.14 -13.71 -2.76
N TRP A 302 -2.88 -14.48 -3.82
CA TRP A 302 -1.56 -14.65 -4.38
C TRP A 302 -1.51 -14.06 -5.79
N ARG A 303 -0.64 -13.06 -6.02
CA ARG A 303 -0.69 -12.21 -7.22
C ARG A 303 0.47 -12.36 -8.17
N ILE A 304 1.43 -13.25 -7.91
CA ILE A 304 2.61 -13.44 -8.75
C ILE A 304 2.66 -14.84 -9.34
N GLU A 305 2.86 -14.96 -10.65
CA GLU A 305 3.09 -16.26 -11.27
C GLU A 305 4.41 -16.90 -10.83
N ILE A 306 4.32 -18.10 -10.25
CA ILE A 306 5.44 -18.99 -9.94
C ILE A 306 5.26 -20.24 -10.78
N LYS A 307 6.13 -20.47 -11.76
CA LYS A 307 5.98 -21.56 -12.74
C LYS A 307 6.13 -22.93 -12.09
N ALA A 308 6.94 -23.04 -11.04
CA ALA A 308 7.08 -24.26 -10.25
C ALA A 308 5.78 -24.64 -9.51
N PHE A 309 4.89 -23.68 -9.22
CA PHE A 309 3.63 -23.89 -8.51
C PHE A 309 2.46 -23.13 -9.17
N PRO A 310 1.96 -23.59 -10.33
CA PRO A 310 0.85 -22.94 -11.03
C PRO A 310 -0.45 -22.85 -10.21
N GLU A 311 -0.60 -23.67 -9.17
CA GLU A 311 -1.69 -23.65 -8.21
C GLU A 311 -1.78 -22.31 -7.45
N LEU A 312 -0.64 -21.66 -7.19
CA LEU A 312 -0.60 -20.38 -6.50
C LEU A 312 -1.40 -19.30 -7.24
N THR A 313 -1.41 -19.31 -8.58
CA THR A 313 -2.23 -18.37 -9.36
C THR A 313 -3.55 -18.99 -9.83
N SER A 314 -3.59 -20.26 -10.20
CA SER A 314 -4.86 -20.88 -10.65
C SER A 314 -5.88 -21.03 -9.52
N LYS A 315 -5.44 -21.17 -8.26
CA LYS A 315 -6.29 -21.20 -7.06
C LYS A 315 -6.09 -19.98 -6.17
N GLY A 316 -4.86 -19.72 -5.74
CA GLY A 316 -4.55 -18.70 -4.74
C GLY A 316 -4.82 -17.25 -5.19
N SER A 317 -4.97 -17.00 -6.50
CA SER A 317 -5.39 -15.69 -7.00
C SER A 317 -6.90 -15.47 -7.04
N GLN A 318 -7.69 -16.50 -6.76
CA GLN A 318 -9.15 -16.48 -6.87
C GLN A 318 -9.80 -16.70 -5.50
N ARG A 319 -10.82 -15.92 -5.20
CA ARG A 319 -11.63 -16.07 -3.99
C ARG A 319 -13.09 -15.82 -4.27
N GLY A 320 -13.99 -16.44 -3.52
CA GLY A 320 -15.40 -16.43 -3.82
C GLY A 320 -16.13 -17.65 -3.29
N MET A 321 -17.44 -17.66 -3.48
CA MET A 321 -18.24 -18.86 -3.20
C MET A 321 -17.85 -19.97 -4.19
N GLY A 322 -17.51 -21.15 -3.68
CA GLY A 322 -17.13 -22.30 -4.49
C GLY A 322 -15.67 -22.33 -4.97
N THR A 323 -14.81 -21.42 -4.48
CA THR A 323 -13.35 -21.48 -4.67
C THR A 323 -12.64 -21.96 -3.40
N ASP A 324 -11.34 -22.27 -3.48
CA ASP A 324 -10.54 -22.70 -2.32
C ASP A 324 -10.39 -21.61 -1.23
N LEU A 325 -10.55 -20.33 -1.61
CA LEU A 325 -10.58 -19.18 -0.72
C LEU A 325 -11.98 -18.57 -0.67
N GLU A 326 -12.48 -18.29 0.52
CA GLU A 326 -13.77 -17.62 0.74
C GLU A 326 -13.73 -16.14 0.28
N PRO A 327 -14.89 -15.51 -0.05
CA PRO A 327 -14.93 -14.08 -0.38
C PRO A 327 -14.38 -13.23 0.77
N GLN A 328 -13.63 -12.17 0.49
CA GLN A 328 -13.09 -11.27 1.50
C GLN A 328 -13.24 -9.83 1.07
N PHE A 329 -13.59 -8.96 2.01
CA PHE A 329 -13.72 -7.49 1.92
C PHE A 329 -14.77 -6.93 0.93
N SER A 330 -14.96 -7.55 -0.24
CA SER A 330 -15.96 -7.16 -1.23
C SER A 330 -16.32 -8.32 -2.17
N GLN A 331 -17.36 -8.12 -2.99
CA GLN A 331 -17.80 -9.05 -4.03
C GLN A 331 -18.22 -10.42 -3.47
N ILE A 332 -19.06 -10.40 -2.43
CA ILE A 332 -19.52 -11.62 -1.75
C ILE A 332 -20.34 -12.54 -2.66
N ASP A 333 -20.93 -11.99 -3.72
CA ASP A 333 -21.89 -12.65 -4.60
C ASP A 333 -21.27 -13.29 -5.86
N ARG A 334 -19.96 -13.13 -6.07
CA ARG A 334 -19.26 -13.65 -7.26
C ARG A 334 -17.78 -13.92 -7.00
N PRO A 335 -17.13 -14.82 -7.76
CA PRO A 335 -15.68 -14.97 -7.70
C PRO A 335 -14.95 -13.67 -8.08
N TYR A 336 -13.91 -13.37 -7.31
CA TYR A 336 -12.95 -12.30 -7.53
C TYR A 336 -11.58 -12.92 -7.87
N SER A 337 -10.89 -12.39 -8.88
CA SER A 337 -9.60 -12.95 -9.33
C SER A 337 -8.65 -11.90 -9.89
N GLY A 338 -7.38 -12.29 -10.03
CA GLY A 338 -6.35 -11.51 -10.72
C GLY A 338 -4.95 -11.80 -10.20
N TYR A 339 -3.99 -11.88 -11.11
CA TYR A 339 -2.55 -12.01 -10.82
C TYR A 339 -1.74 -11.39 -11.97
N TYR A 340 -0.44 -11.23 -11.77
CA TYR A 340 0.52 -10.78 -12.77
C TYR A 340 1.33 -11.97 -13.25
N SER A 341 1.31 -12.21 -14.56
CA SER A 341 2.27 -13.11 -15.19
C SER A 341 3.69 -12.58 -15.04
N GLN A 342 4.69 -13.46 -15.13
CA GLN A 342 6.09 -13.02 -15.10
C GLN A 342 6.42 -12.04 -16.23
N GLU A 343 5.74 -12.14 -17.37
CA GLU A 343 5.94 -11.24 -18.51
C GLU A 343 5.37 -9.85 -18.24
N GLU A 344 4.18 -9.76 -17.65
CA GLU A 344 3.62 -8.48 -17.20
C GLU A 344 4.52 -7.83 -16.15
N ILE A 345 5.06 -8.61 -15.21
CA ILE A 345 6.00 -8.11 -14.19
C ILE A 345 7.25 -7.53 -14.85
N LYS A 346 7.87 -8.22 -15.82
CA LYS A 346 9.03 -7.69 -16.55
C LYS A 346 8.73 -6.36 -17.24
N HIS A 347 7.57 -6.25 -17.91
CA HIS A 347 7.14 -5.00 -18.53
C HIS A 347 6.90 -3.88 -17.50
N VAL A 348 6.42 -4.21 -16.30
CA VAL A 348 6.27 -3.23 -15.20
C VAL A 348 7.63 -2.80 -14.65
N ILE A 349 8.58 -3.73 -14.51
CA ILE A 349 9.96 -3.43 -14.08
C ILE A 349 10.65 -2.50 -15.08
N GLU A 350 10.56 -2.78 -16.38
CA GLU A 350 11.13 -1.92 -17.43
C GLU A 350 10.50 -0.52 -17.40
N PHE A 351 9.17 -0.46 -17.30
CA PHE A 351 8.45 0.80 -17.18
C PHE A 351 8.88 1.63 -15.95
N ALA A 352 9.10 0.96 -14.82
CA ALA A 352 9.58 1.58 -13.58
C ALA A 352 11.03 2.07 -13.69
N GLN A 353 11.90 1.29 -14.33
CA GLN A 353 13.31 1.63 -14.53
C GLN A 353 13.48 2.91 -15.36
N GLN A 354 12.69 3.08 -16.42
CA GLN A 354 12.65 4.31 -17.24
C GLN A 354 12.30 5.57 -16.43
N ARG A 355 11.70 5.38 -15.24
CA ARG A 355 11.27 6.41 -14.30
C ARG A 355 12.12 6.46 -13.04
N GLY A 356 13.29 5.81 -13.05
CA GLY A 356 14.20 5.78 -11.91
C GLY A 356 13.64 5.03 -10.69
N ILE A 357 12.58 4.24 -10.85
CA ILE A 357 11.93 3.48 -9.77
C ILE A 357 12.47 2.05 -9.73
N THR A 358 12.96 1.65 -8.57
CA THR A 358 13.30 0.25 -8.25
C THR A 358 12.06 -0.45 -7.70
N ILE A 359 11.76 -1.67 -8.17
CA ILE A 359 10.66 -2.48 -7.63
C ILE A 359 11.22 -3.51 -6.65
N ILE A 360 10.71 -3.50 -5.42
CA ILE A 360 11.01 -4.53 -4.41
C ILE A 360 9.77 -5.43 -4.29
N PRO A 361 9.87 -6.74 -4.61
CA PRO A 361 8.76 -7.66 -4.40
C PRO A 361 8.67 -8.08 -2.93
N GLU A 362 7.47 -8.35 -2.46
CA GLU A 362 7.21 -8.99 -1.17
C GLU A 362 6.60 -10.38 -1.34
N ILE A 363 7.17 -11.34 -0.60
CA ILE A 363 6.61 -12.68 -0.37
C ILE A 363 6.50 -12.85 1.14
N ASP A 364 5.30 -12.68 1.67
CA ASP A 364 5.06 -12.61 3.11
C ASP A 364 5.02 -14.00 3.75
N VAL A 365 5.92 -14.26 4.71
CA VAL A 365 6.02 -15.53 5.44
C VAL A 365 6.54 -15.32 6.87
N PRO A 366 6.19 -16.19 7.84
CA PRO A 366 5.27 -17.32 7.73
C PRO A 366 3.80 -16.97 7.99
N GLY A 367 3.52 -15.76 8.49
CA GLY A 367 2.16 -15.23 8.58
C GLY A 367 1.60 -14.93 7.18
N HIS A 368 0.36 -14.43 7.12
CA HIS A 368 -0.22 -13.91 5.87
C HIS A 368 -0.15 -14.89 4.67
N CYS A 369 -0.22 -16.20 4.94
CA CYS A 369 0.06 -17.24 3.97
C CYS A 369 -1.17 -18.04 3.52
N ARG A 370 -2.38 -17.63 3.90
CA ARG A 370 -3.59 -18.44 3.65
C ARG A 370 -3.78 -18.77 2.17
N ALA A 371 -3.56 -17.83 1.27
CA ALA A 371 -3.68 -18.08 -0.17
C ALA A 371 -2.71 -19.16 -0.68
N ALA A 372 -1.47 -19.15 -0.20
CA ALA A 372 -0.48 -20.18 -0.53
C ALA A 372 -0.86 -21.55 0.06
N ILE A 373 -1.26 -21.57 1.33
CA ILE A 373 -1.65 -22.80 2.04
C ILE A 373 -2.86 -23.47 1.37
N LYS A 374 -3.87 -22.70 0.97
CA LYS A 374 -5.05 -23.23 0.26
C LYS A 374 -4.72 -23.70 -1.16
N ALA A 375 -3.76 -23.06 -1.83
CA ALA A 375 -3.32 -23.48 -3.16
C ALA A 375 -2.49 -24.78 -3.13
N LEU A 376 -1.64 -24.96 -2.10
CA LEU A 376 -0.68 -26.06 -1.99
C LEU A 376 -0.85 -26.87 -0.69
N PRO A 377 -2.04 -27.43 -0.40
CA PRO A 377 -2.29 -28.08 0.89
C PRO A 377 -1.41 -29.30 1.14
N GLU A 378 -1.05 -30.04 0.08
CA GLU A 378 -0.19 -31.24 0.17
C GLU A 378 1.24 -30.92 0.66
N LEU A 379 1.71 -29.68 0.45
CA LEU A 379 3.03 -29.23 0.90
C LEU A 379 2.98 -28.48 2.23
N LEU A 380 1.91 -27.73 2.46
CA LEU A 380 1.89 -26.66 3.47
C LEU A 380 0.96 -26.92 4.66
N VAL A 381 0.12 -27.96 4.62
CA VAL A 381 -0.78 -28.30 5.73
C VAL A 381 -0.19 -29.44 6.57
N ASP A 382 -0.10 -29.23 7.88
CA ASP A 382 0.16 -30.30 8.84
C ASP A 382 -1.18 -30.82 9.41
N PRO A 383 -1.70 -31.97 8.95
CA PRO A 383 -3.03 -32.45 9.37
C PRO A 383 -3.10 -32.84 10.85
N ASP A 384 -1.94 -33.06 11.48
CA ASP A 384 -1.80 -33.39 12.90
C ASP A 384 -1.63 -32.15 13.80
N ASP A 385 -1.58 -30.94 13.22
CA ASP A 385 -1.54 -29.69 14.00
C ASP A 385 -2.96 -29.28 14.41
N HIS A 386 -3.15 -29.11 15.71
CA HIS A 386 -4.41 -28.65 16.31
C HIS A 386 -4.18 -27.40 17.19
N SER A 387 -3.18 -26.59 16.83
CA SER A 387 -2.82 -25.39 17.57
C SER A 387 -3.96 -24.38 17.53
N PRO A 388 -4.50 -23.96 18.69
CA PRO A 388 -5.54 -22.94 18.72
C PRO A 388 -4.89 -21.56 18.60
N TYR A 389 -5.01 -20.94 17.43
CA TYR A 389 -4.56 -19.56 17.21
C TYR A 389 -5.59 -18.78 16.40
N ARG A 390 -5.48 -17.45 16.44
CA ARG A 390 -6.24 -16.56 15.57
C ARG A 390 -5.38 -15.36 15.19
N SER A 391 -5.24 -15.08 13.90
CA SER A 391 -4.53 -13.89 13.42
C SER A 391 -5.29 -12.61 13.70
N ILE A 392 -4.62 -11.46 13.53
CA ILE A 392 -5.23 -10.14 13.64
C ILE A 392 -6.42 -10.00 12.68
N GLN A 393 -6.32 -10.61 11.49
CA GLN A 393 -7.32 -10.60 10.42
C GLN A 393 -8.43 -11.63 10.64
N ASN A 394 -8.39 -12.42 11.72
CA ASN A 394 -9.38 -13.45 12.09
C ASN A 394 -9.31 -14.75 11.30
N TYR A 395 -8.11 -15.15 10.86
CA TYR A 395 -7.86 -16.50 10.33
C TYR A 395 -7.30 -17.43 11.39
N THR A 396 -7.50 -18.74 11.20
CA THR A 396 -7.04 -19.80 12.12
C THR A 396 -6.25 -20.89 11.39
N ASP A 397 -5.96 -20.67 10.11
CA ASP A 397 -5.40 -21.64 9.16
C ASP A 397 -4.43 -20.98 8.15
N ASN A 398 -3.83 -19.84 8.53
CA ASN A 398 -3.06 -18.97 7.64
C ASN A 398 -1.53 -18.89 7.88
N VAL A 399 -0.93 -19.79 8.65
CA VAL A 399 0.49 -19.69 9.03
C VAL A 399 1.27 -20.92 8.55
N LEU A 400 2.39 -20.70 7.85
CA LEU A 400 3.26 -21.79 7.39
C LEU A 400 3.86 -22.55 8.57
N SER A 401 3.97 -23.87 8.44
CA SER A 401 4.60 -24.71 9.47
C SER A 401 6.11 -24.85 9.21
N PRO A 402 6.98 -24.44 10.14
CA PRO A 402 8.43 -24.54 9.99
C PRO A 402 8.95 -25.98 10.13
N ALA A 403 8.09 -26.96 10.39
CA ALA A 403 8.48 -28.37 10.54
C ALA A 403 8.03 -29.28 9.40
N LEU A 404 7.51 -28.70 8.30
CA LEU A 404 7.18 -29.44 7.08
C LEU A 404 8.28 -29.26 6.04
N GLU A 405 8.76 -30.37 5.46
CA GLU A 405 9.71 -30.32 4.34
C GLU A 405 9.14 -29.53 3.15
N GLY A 406 7.83 -29.67 2.88
CA GLY A 406 7.14 -28.94 1.82
C GLY A 406 7.15 -27.42 2.00
N THR A 407 7.28 -26.90 3.23
CA THR A 407 7.45 -25.45 3.45
C THR A 407 8.80 -24.97 2.94
N TYR A 408 9.87 -25.75 3.11
CA TYR A 408 11.19 -25.40 2.60
C TYR A 408 11.28 -25.56 1.08
N GLU A 409 10.62 -26.57 0.51
CA GLU A 409 10.49 -26.72 -0.95
C GLU A 409 9.76 -25.53 -1.57
N PHE A 410 8.63 -25.12 -0.97
CA PHE A 410 7.88 -23.95 -1.37
C PHE A 410 8.75 -22.69 -1.38
N LEU A 411 9.40 -22.38 -0.24
CA LEU A 411 10.26 -21.20 -0.13
C LEU A 411 11.45 -21.25 -1.10
N ASP A 412 12.08 -22.41 -1.27
CA ASP A 412 13.24 -22.56 -2.15
C ASP A 412 12.92 -22.18 -3.60
N LYS A 413 11.80 -22.70 -4.12
CA LYS A 413 11.35 -22.47 -5.50
C LYS A 413 10.79 -21.07 -5.71
N VAL A 414 9.93 -20.59 -4.81
CA VAL A 414 9.36 -19.24 -4.90
C VAL A 414 10.46 -18.19 -4.86
N LEU A 415 11.36 -18.26 -3.87
CA LEU A 415 12.43 -17.26 -3.73
C LEU A 415 13.42 -17.33 -4.90
N GLN A 416 13.64 -18.52 -5.47
CA GLN A 416 14.44 -18.65 -6.68
C GLN A 416 13.82 -17.90 -7.86
N GLU A 417 12.56 -18.18 -8.21
CA GLU A 417 11.90 -17.51 -9.35
C GLU A 417 11.74 -16.00 -9.13
N VAL A 418 11.41 -15.56 -7.91
CA VAL A 418 11.31 -14.14 -7.58
C VAL A 418 12.67 -13.45 -7.68
N ALA A 419 13.76 -14.08 -7.22
CA ALA A 419 15.09 -13.49 -7.34
C ALA A 419 15.59 -13.39 -8.78
N GLU A 420 15.24 -14.35 -9.63
CA GLU A 420 15.53 -14.33 -11.07
C GLU A 420 14.69 -13.27 -11.80
N LEU A 421 13.44 -13.06 -11.38
CA LEU A 421 12.50 -12.14 -12.02
C LEU A 421 12.77 -10.67 -11.70
N PHE A 422 13.08 -10.35 -10.44
CA PHE A 422 13.26 -8.97 -9.98
C PHE A 422 14.75 -8.59 -9.94
N PRO A 423 15.20 -7.57 -10.68
CA PRO A 423 16.61 -7.18 -10.71
C PRO A 423 17.07 -6.48 -9.42
N ALA A 424 16.14 -5.95 -8.62
CA ALA A 424 16.44 -5.30 -7.37
C ALA A 424 17.28 -6.23 -6.46
N PRO A 425 18.23 -5.69 -5.69
CA PRO A 425 19.04 -6.49 -4.80
C PRO A 425 18.28 -6.94 -3.55
N TRP A 426 17.03 -6.49 -3.35
CA TRP A 426 16.24 -6.72 -2.14
C TRP A 426 14.97 -7.52 -2.46
N ILE A 427 14.59 -8.41 -1.54
CA ILE A 427 13.29 -9.10 -1.53
C ILE A 427 12.73 -8.96 -0.11
N HIS A 428 11.49 -8.49 -0.01
CA HIS A 428 10.77 -8.37 1.25
C HIS A 428 10.15 -9.73 1.61
N ILE A 429 10.36 -10.18 2.84
CA ILE A 429 9.92 -11.50 3.33
C ILE A 429 8.70 -11.41 4.26
N GLY A 430 8.16 -10.21 4.43
CA GLY A 430 7.08 -9.91 5.38
C GLY A 430 7.51 -10.14 6.82
N ALA A 431 6.93 -11.16 7.45
CA ALA A 431 7.20 -11.65 8.80
C ALA A 431 6.49 -10.92 9.95
N ASP A 432 5.48 -10.11 9.62
CA ASP A 432 4.58 -9.44 10.55
C ASP A 432 3.51 -10.38 11.12
N GLU A 433 2.93 -9.94 12.24
CA GLU A 433 1.67 -10.44 12.81
C GLU A 433 1.51 -11.97 12.98
N VAL A 434 2.61 -12.71 13.11
CA VAL A 434 2.56 -14.15 13.45
C VAL A 434 1.85 -14.33 14.80
N PRO A 435 0.70 -15.02 14.84
CA PRO A 435 -0.15 -15.04 16.03
C PRO A 435 0.49 -15.79 17.20
N GLU A 436 0.12 -15.42 18.43
CA GLU A 436 0.43 -16.27 19.58
C GLU A 436 -0.36 -17.60 19.51
N GLY A 437 0.20 -18.68 20.06
CA GLY A 437 -0.41 -20.01 20.06
C GLY A 437 -0.13 -20.87 18.83
N VAL A 438 0.49 -20.33 17.77
CA VAL A 438 0.87 -21.12 16.59
C VAL A 438 1.87 -22.22 16.93
N TRP A 439 1.73 -23.36 16.24
CA TRP A 439 2.61 -24.53 16.30
C TRP A 439 2.71 -25.26 17.65
N GLU A 440 2.09 -24.74 18.72
CA GLU A 440 2.16 -25.31 20.07
C GLU A 440 1.67 -26.77 20.15
N LYS A 441 0.72 -27.15 19.30
CA LYS A 441 0.14 -28.49 19.23
C LYS A 441 0.57 -29.28 17.99
N SER A 442 1.49 -28.78 17.16
CA SER A 442 2.10 -29.59 16.10
C SER A 442 3.16 -30.51 16.68
N LYS A 443 2.98 -31.83 16.52
CA LYS A 443 3.98 -32.83 16.93
C LYS A 443 5.30 -32.67 16.18
N LYS A 444 5.24 -32.27 14.90
CA LYS A 444 6.44 -32.03 14.08
C LYS A 444 7.20 -30.81 14.57
N CYS A 445 6.51 -29.70 14.88
CA CYS A 445 7.16 -28.52 15.45
C CYS A 445 7.76 -28.81 16.82
N GLN A 446 7.07 -29.56 17.69
CA GLN A 446 7.62 -30.01 18.98
C GLN A 446 8.88 -30.86 18.82
N ALA A 447 8.91 -31.75 17.82
CA ALA A 447 10.10 -32.55 17.51
C ALA A 447 11.26 -31.66 17.03
N LEU A 448 11.00 -30.70 16.13
CA LEU A 448 12.00 -29.75 15.65
C LEU A 448 12.54 -28.85 16.78
N MET A 449 11.67 -28.36 17.67
CA MET A 449 12.08 -27.59 18.85
C MET A 449 13.03 -28.42 19.73
N LYS A 450 12.69 -29.70 19.98
CA LYS A 450 13.56 -30.60 20.75
C LYS A 450 14.90 -30.86 20.06
N GLU A 451 14.90 -31.03 18.74
CA GLU A 451 16.13 -31.23 17.95
C GLU A 451 17.06 -30.01 18.01
N LYS A 452 16.49 -28.80 17.87
CA LYS A 452 17.26 -27.54 17.86
C LYS A 452 17.52 -26.97 19.26
N GLY A 453 16.87 -27.50 20.29
CA GLY A 453 16.96 -27.00 21.66
C GLY A 453 16.20 -25.68 21.87
N TYR A 454 15.18 -25.40 21.06
CA TYR A 454 14.34 -24.21 21.23
C TYR A 454 13.38 -24.38 22.41
N THR A 455 13.06 -23.26 23.04
CA THR A 455 12.22 -23.15 24.24
C THR A 455 10.94 -22.35 24.02
N ASP A 456 10.89 -21.53 22.99
CA ASP A 456 9.73 -20.71 22.59
C ASP A 456 9.39 -20.99 21.11
N THR A 457 8.10 -21.11 20.77
CA THR A 457 7.64 -21.29 19.38
C THR A 457 8.03 -20.11 18.50
N LYS A 458 8.24 -18.91 19.05
CA LYS A 458 8.78 -17.74 18.32
C LYS A 458 10.17 -18.00 17.74
N GLU A 459 10.97 -18.89 18.33
CA GLU A 459 12.27 -19.29 17.78
C GLU A 459 12.12 -20.10 16.47
N LEU A 460 10.99 -20.79 16.28
CA LEU A 460 10.68 -21.48 15.03
C LEU A 460 10.39 -20.51 13.87
N GLN A 461 9.77 -19.36 14.15
CA GLN A 461 9.65 -18.30 13.14
C GLN A 461 11.05 -17.87 12.68
N GLY A 462 11.97 -17.65 13.63
CA GLY A 462 13.36 -17.35 13.30
C GLY A 462 14.05 -18.42 12.50
N HIS A 463 13.78 -19.68 12.80
CA HIS A 463 14.34 -20.80 12.05
C HIS A 463 13.99 -20.72 10.56
N LEU A 464 12.72 -20.43 10.25
CA LEU A 464 12.27 -20.29 8.86
C LEU A 464 12.85 -19.02 8.20
N LEU A 465 12.85 -17.89 8.91
CA LEU A 465 13.39 -16.63 8.37
C LEU A 465 14.90 -16.73 8.10
N ARG A 466 15.67 -17.46 8.92
CA ARG A 466 17.11 -17.73 8.64
C ARG A 466 17.30 -18.56 7.39
N PHE A 467 16.43 -19.53 7.14
CA PHE A 467 16.47 -20.29 5.91
C PHE A 467 16.22 -19.38 4.70
N ALA A 468 15.16 -18.55 4.77
CA ALA A 468 14.86 -17.57 3.71
C ALA A 468 16.02 -16.58 3.49
N GLU A 469 16.60 -16.04 4.57
CA GLU A 469 17.76 -15.14 4.50
C GLU A 469 18.96 -15.79 3.81
N GLN A 470 19.28 -17.04 4.18
CA GLN A 470 20.39 -17.80 3.60
C GLN A 470 20.14 -18.11 2.12
N LYS A 471 18.90 -18.50 1.77
CA LYS A 471 18.50 -18.73 0.39
C LYS A 471 18.62 -17.46 -0.44
N LEU A 472 18.07 -16.34 0.03
CA LEU A 472 18.18 -15.04 -0.64
C LEU A 472 19.64 -14.61 -0.82
N ARG A 473 20.46 -14.77 0.22
CA ARG A 473 21.91 -14.47 0.13
C ARG A 473 22.59 -15.33 -0.94
N SER A 474 22.25 -16.62 -1.05
CA SER A 474 22.78 -17.50 -2.10
C SER A 474 22.38 -17.09 -3.52
N LEU A 475 21.25 -16.39 -3.64
CA LEU A 475 20.72 -15.83 -4.89
C LEU A 475 21.21 -14.38 -5.15
N GLY A 476 22.14 -13.86 -4.33
CA GLY A 476 22.66 -12.51 -4.45
C GLY A 476 21.69 -11.41 -3.99
N LYS A 477 20.69 -11.76 -3.18
CA LYS A 477 19.68 -10.85 -2.65
C LYS A 477 19.88 -10.60 -1.15
N ARG A 478 19.62 -9.38 -0.72
CA ARG A 478 19.53 -8.97 0.69
C ARG A 478 18.09 -9.10 1.15
N MET A 479 17.86 -9.77 2.26
CA MET A 479 16.53 -9.88 2.84
C MET A 479 16.13 -8.54 3.47
N VAL A 480 14.87 -8.17 3.31
CA VAL A 480 14.22 -7.09 4.04
C VAL A 480 12.93 -7.62 4.66
N GLY A 481 12.46 -7.05 5.77
CA GLY A 481 11.26 -7.55 6.45
C GLY A 481 10.67 -6.53 7.41
N TRP A 482 9.43 -6.78 7.84
CA TRP A 482 8.74 -5.98 8.84
C TRP A 482 9.43 -6.06 10.20
N GLU A 483 9.04 -5.16 11.10
CA GLU A 483 9.68 -4.97 12.40
C GLU A 483 9.87 -6.27 13.19
N GLU A 484 8.87 -7.14 13.17
CA GLU A 484 8.83 -8.38 13.94
C GLU A 484 9.91 -9.40 13.54
N ALA A 485 10.51 -9.24 12.36
CA ALA A 485 11.65 -10.04 11.91
C ALA A 485 12.86 -9.89 12.85
N GLN A 486 13.00 -8.78 13.59
CA GLN A 486 14.12 -8.58 14.52
C GLN A 486 13.95 -9.32 15.86
N HIS A 487 12.71 -9.62 16.27
CA HIS A 487 12.43 -10.12 17.63
C HIS A 487 13.04 -11.51 17.86
N GLY A 488 13.90 -11.67 18.87
CA GLY A 488 14.44 -12.98 19.26
C GLY A 488 15.66 -13.45 18.46
N ASP A 489 16.49 -12.51 17.99
CA ASP A 489 17.70 -12.78 17.20
C ASP A 489 17.42 -13.72 16.01
N LYS A 490 16.25 -13.51 15.38
CA LYS A 490 15.75 -14.34 14.30
C LYS A 490 16.64 -14.24 13.07
N VAL A 491 17.05 -13.03 12.69
CA VAL A 491 17.74 -12.76 11.41
C VAL A 491 19.08 -12.07 11.64
N SER A 492 19.98 -12.14 10.67
CA SER A 492 21.28 -11.46 10.76
C SER A 492 21.13 -9.93 10.65
N LYS A 493 22.14 -9.18 11.12
CA LYS A 493 22.17 -7.72 11.01
C LYS A 493 22.27 -7.20 9.57
N ASP A 494 22.47 -8.10 8.60
CA ASP A 494 22.34 -7.75 7.18
C ASP A 494 20.88 -7.52 6.79
N THR A 495 19.88 -8.05 7.48
CA THR A 495 18.47 -7.78 7.14
C THR A 495 18.14 -6.30 7.34
N VAL A 496 17.42 -5.69 6.38
CA VAL A 496 16.87 -4.33 6.56
C VAL A 496 15.49 -4.43 7.20
N ILE A 497 15.23 -3.61 8.22
CA ILE A 497 13.98 -3.64 8.98
C ILE A 497 13.07 -2.49 8.54
N TYR A 498 11.82 -2.81 8.19
CA TYR A 498 10.76 -1.84 7.95
C TYR A 498 9.98 -1.66 9.24
N SER A 499 10.18 -0.52 9.91
CA SER A 499 9.54 -0.25 11.20
C SER A 499 8.23 0.50 11.00
N TRP A 500 7.14 -0.17 11.37
CA TRP A 500 5.78 0.32 11.16
C TRP A 500 5.02 0.61 12.45
N LEU A 501 5.37 -0.06 13.56
CA LEU A 501 4.70 0.12 14.84
C LEU A 501 4.95 1.51 15.44
N SER A 502 6.20 1.98 15.43
CA SER A 502 6.57 3.30 15.94
C SER A 502 8.02 3.68 15.59
N GLU A 503 8.32 4.98 15.65
CA GLU A 503 9.72 5.45 15.55
C GLU A 503 10.62 4.95 16.70
N ASP A 504 10.06 4.73 17.89
CA ASP A 504 10.81 4.19 19.02
C ASP A 504 11.33 2.78 18.74
N ALA A 505 10.53 1.98 18.05
CA ALA A 505 10.93 0.64 17.66
C ALA A 505 11.98 0.67 16.53
N ALA A 506 11.83 1.58 15.56
CA ALA A 506 12.87 1.85 14.57
C ALA A 506 14.22 2.20 15.21
N LEU A 507 14.22 3.07 16.23
CA LEU A 507 15.42 3.47 16.96
C LEU A 507 16.06 2.30 17.71
N LYS A 508 15.25 1.40 18.29
CA LYS A 508 15.76 0.19 18.94
C LYS A 508 16.46 -0.72 17.93
N CYS A 509 15.85 -0.97 16.77
CA CYS A 509 16.45 -1.76 15.69
C CYS A 509 17.76 -1.14 15.18
N ALA A 510 17.76 0.18 14.92
CA ALA A 510 18.94 0.89 14.46
C ALA A 510 20.10 0.85 15.46
N LYS A 511 19.80 1.01 16.77
CA LYS A 511 20.81 0.88 17.85
C LYS A 511 21.37 -0.52 17.99
N GLN A 512 20.62 -1.55 17.60
CA GLN A 512 21.09 -2.93 17.54
C GLN A 512 21.91 -3.23 16.26
N GLY A 513 22.09 -2.26 15.38
CA GLY A 513 22.97 -2.35 14.20
C GLY A 513 22.28 -2.67 12.88
N PHE A 514 20.94 -2.78 12.86
CA PHE A 514 20.19 -2.95 11.62
C PHE A 514 20.13 -1.64 10.83
N ASP A 515 20.06 -1.75 9.50
CA ASP A 515 19.60 -0.65 8.67
C ASP A 515 18.06 -0.64 8.68
N VAL A 516 17.44 0.54 8.67
CA VAL A 516 16.00 0.71 8.93
C VAL A 516 15.35 1.62 7.88
N ILE A 517 14.14 1.23 7.47
CA ILE A 517 13.17 2.05 6.74
C ILE A 517 12.06 2.47 7.71
N LEU A 518 11.78 3.76 7.76
CA LEU A 518 10.71 4.31 8.59
C LEU A 518 9.39 4.26 7.82
N GLN A 519 8.41 3.52 8.34
CA GLN A 519 7.05 3.44 7.81
C GLN A 519 6.01 3.47 8.94
N PRO A 520 6.09 4.40 9.92
CA PRO A 520 5.17 4.39 11.06
C PRO A 520 3.71 4.58 10.61
N GLY A 521 2.84 3.66 11.01
CA GLY A 521 1.43 3.64 10.62
C GLY A 521 0.69 4.94 10.95
N GLN A 522 1.10 5.61 12.03
CA GLN A 522 0.49 6.85 12.52
C GLN A 522 0.70 8.05 11.59
N HIS A 523 1.64 7.97 10.64
CA HIS A 523 2.03 9.09 9.78
C HIS A 523 2.12 8.75 8.29
N THR A 524 2.23 7.48 7.93
CA THR A 524 2.64 7.07 6.57
C THR A 524 1.66 6.11 5.87
N TYR A 525 0.60 5.70 6.55
CA TYR A 525 -0.41 4.77 6.01
C TYR A 525 -1.52 5.56 5.32
N LEU A 526 -1.62 5.39 4.00
CA LEU A 526 -2.52 6.11 3.12
C LEU A 526 -3.93 5.50 3.10
N ASP A 527 -4.13 4.31 3.68
CA ASP A 527 -5.43 3.69 3.95
C ASP A 527 -6.18 4.34 5.12
N MET A 528 -5.48 5.12 5.96
CA MET A 528 -6.08 5.87 7.06
C MET A 528 -7.04 6.94 6.56
N ALA A 529 -8.15 7.17 7.27
CA ALA A 529 -9.09 8.25 7.00
C ALA A 529 -8.39 9.62 7.00
N GLN A 530 -8.82 10.53 6.12
CA GLN A 530 -8.17 11.83 5.90
C GLN A 530 -8.77 12.99 6.70
N ASP A 531 -9.91 12.76 7.32
CA ASP A 531 -10.56 13.68 8.24
C ASP A 531 -11.41 12.87 9.23
N TYR A 532 -11.92 13.55 10.24
CA TYR A 532 -12.70 12.98 11.33
C TYR A 532 -14.20 12.88 10.99
N ALA A 533 -14.63 13.35 9.81
CA ALA A 533 -15.99 13.17 9.33
C ALA A 533 -16.31 11.67 9.14
N PRO A 534 -17.43 11.15 9.65
CA PRO A 534 -17.76 9.72 9.52
C PRO A 534 -17.97 9.27 8.07
N GLU A 535 -18.18 10.22 7.14
CA GLU A 535 -18.27 10.01 5.70
C GLU A 535 -16.92 9.69 5.04
N GLU A 536 -15.79 10.03 5.68
CA GLU A 536 -14.47 9.79 5.12
C GLU A 536 -14.22 8.29 4.92
N PRO A 537 -13.79 7.88 3.72
CA PRO A 537 -13.34 6.51 3.53
C PRO A 537 -11.98 6.31 4.19
N GLY A 538 -11.77 5.11 4.69
CA GLY A 538 -10.50 4.73 5.31
C GLY A 538 -10.74 3.87 6.55
N VAL A 539 -9.61 3.48 7.16
CA VAL A 539 -9.54 2.88 8.48
C VAL A 539 -8.93 3.89 9.47
N ASP A 540 -8.92 3.58 10.76
CA ASP A 540 -8.39 4.49 11.80
C ASP A 540 -7.65 3.76 12.92
N TRP A 541 -7.23 2.50 12.70
CA TRP A 541 -6.63 1.67 13.74
C TRP A 541 -5.32 2.26 14.28
N ALA A 542 -4.52 2.92 13.42
CA ALA A 542 -3.30 3.61 13.83
C ALA A 542 -3.61 5.04 14.28
N ASN A 543 -4.30 5.78 13.42
CA ASN A 543 -4.81 7.13 13.66
C ASN A 543 -5.69 7.59 12.48
N VAL A 544 -6.45 8.67 12.64
CA VAL A 544 -6.90 9.49 11.50
C VAL A 544 -5.69 10.29 11.00
N LEU A 545 -5.42 10.32 9.69
CA LEU A 545 -4.24 10.97 9.11
C LEU A 545 -4.65 12.11 8.16
N PRO A 546 -4.99 13.30 8.68
CA PRO A 546 -5.18 14.49 7.86
C PRO A 546 -3.90 14.92 7.15
N LEU A 547 -4.06 15.73 6.10
CA LEU A 547 -2.95 16.22 5.29
C LEU A 547 -1.89 16.97 6.09
N GLU A 548 -2.31 17.81 7.05
CA GLU A 548 -1.38 18.54 7.92
C GLU A 548 -0.54 17.59 8.77
N GLN A 549 -1.15 16.53 9.32
CA GLN A 549 -0.41 15.55 10.13
C GLN A 549 0.58 14.74 9.28
N ALA A 550 0.19 14.38 8.06
CA ALA A 550 1.11 13.78 7.09
C ALA A 550 2.28 14.73 6.76
N TYR A 551 2.01 16.02 6.55
CA TYR A 551 3.03 17.01 6.26
C TYR A 551 3.94 17.32 7.44
N CYS A 552 3.41 17.39 8.66
CA CYS A 552 4.18 17.72 9.84
C CYS A 552 5.02 16.55 10.38
N TYR A 553 4.90 15.36 9.77
CA TYR A 553 5.77 14.23 10.09
C TYR A 553 7.23 14.57 9.81
N GLU A 554 8.02 14.64 10.87
CA GLU A 554 9.46 14.87 10.84
C GLU A 554 10.15 13.64 11.44
N PRO A 555 10.81 12.81 10.60
CA PRO A 555 11.32 11.52 11.06
C PRO A 555 12.39 11.68 12.14
N LEU A 556 12.19 11.03 13.28
CA LEU A 556 13.09 11.06 14.44
C LEU A 556 13.38 12.50 14.90
N ALA A 557 12.33 13.33 15.03
CA ALA A 557 12.44 14.76 15.32
C ALA A 557 13.26 15.08 16.57
N ASP A 558 13.20 14.21 17.59
CA ASP A 558 13.89 14.36 18.88
C ASP A 558 15.36 13.91 18.85
N ILE A 559 15.82 13.32 17.74
CA ILE A 559 17.19 12.84 17.58
C ILE A 559 18.02 13.89 16.83
N PRO A 560 19.16 14.35 17.39
CA PRO A 560 20.05 15.29 16.70
C PRO A 560 20.54 14.73 15.36
N ASP A 561 20.70 15.60 14.36
CA ASP A 561 21.20 15.19 13.04
C ASP A 561 22.62 14.62 13.07
N SER A 562 23.40 14.98 14.09
CA SER A 562 24.76 14.47 14.32
C SER A 562 24.80 13.06 14.94
N ASP A 563 23.66 12.53 15.39
CA ASP A 563 23.62 11.21 16.03
C ASP A 563 23.95 10.10 15.01
N PRO A 564 24.92 9.21 15.29
CA PRO A 564 25.29 8.14 14.37
C PRO A 564 24.13 7.17 14.05
N VAL A 565 23.10 7.07 14.88
CA VAL A 565 21.93 6.23 14.60
C VAL A 565 21.22 6.66 13.32
N LYS A 566 21.25 7.96 12.95
CA LYS A 566 20.64 8.44 11.70
C LYS A 566 21.30 7.85 10.45
N LYS A 567 22.55 7.39 10.53
CA LYS A 567 23.23 6.70 9.41
C LYS A 567 22.64 5.33 9.09
N ARG A 568 21.92 4.72 10.03
CA ARG A 568 21.19 3.46 9.83
C ARG A 568 19.82 3.66 9.21
N ILE A 569 19.31 4.89 9.20
CA ILE A 569 18.02 5.21 8.59
C ILE A 569 18.24 5.42 7.10
N LEU A 570 17.86 4.44 6.29
CA LEU A 570 18.04 4.52 4.84
C LEU A 570 17.03 5.48 4.21
N GLY A 571 15.84 5.60 4.82
CA GLY A 571 14.81 6.54 4.41
C GLY A 571 13.42 6.22 4.92
N ILE A 572 12.42 6.65 4.16
CA ILE A 572 11.00 6.63 4.55
C ILE A 572 10.21 5.87 3.48
N GLN A 573 9.17 5.16 3.91
CA GLN A 573 8.13 4.61 3.05
C GLN A 573 6.76 5.10 3.49
N CYS A 574 5.84 5.25 2.54
CA CYS A 574 4.41 5.28 2.79
C CYS A 574 3.76 4.04 2.20
N ALA A 575 2.60 3.64 2.70
CA ALA A 575 1.93 2.41 2.28
C ALA A 575 0.45 2.64 2.01
N LEU A 576 -0.09 1.95 1.00
CA LEU A 576 -1.53 1.84 0.79
C LEU A 576 -1.92 0.37 0.93
N TRP A 577 -2.49 0.02 2.07
CA TRP A 577 -3.19 -1.24 2.27
C TRP A 577 -4.57 -1.18 1.62
N CYS A 578 -5.04 -2.30 1.10
CA CYS A 578 -6.13 -2.31 0.12
C CYS A 578 -7.35 -3.13 0.53
N GLU A 579 -7.60 -3.35 1.82
CA GLU A 579 -8.81 -4.00 2.33
C GLU A 579 -10.07 -3.33 1.77
N ILE A 580 -10.11 -1.99 1.73
CA ILE A 580 -11.27 -1.22 1.24
C ILE A 580 -10.98 -0.32 0.03
N VAL A 581 -9.87 -0.60 -0.68
CA VAL A 581 -9.44 0.15 -1.88
C VAL A 581 -9.56 -0.73 -3.12
N THR A 582 -10.71 -0.72 -3.76
CA THR A 582 -11.04 -1.72 -4.81
C THR A 582 -10.97 -1.19 -6.25
N HIS A 583 -10.95 0.13 -6.43
CA HIS A 583 -10.99 0.78 -7.75
C HIS A 583 -10.12 2.04 -7.82
N GLN A 584 -9.90 2.56 -9.04
CA GLN A 584 -8.98 3.66 -9.32
C GLN A 584 -9.32 4.93 -8.55
N GLU A 585 -10.58 5.35 -8.55
CA GLU A 585 -11.00 6.59 -7.90
C GLU A 585 -10.78 6.55 -6.39
N ARG A 586 -11.03 5.40 -5.74
CA ARG A 586 -10.74 5.23 -4.31
C ARG A 586 -9.24 5.28 -4.05
N MET A 587 -8.42 4.63 -4.88
CA MET A 587 -6.96 4.70 -4.77
C MET A 587 -6.46 6.14 -4.90
N ASP A 588 -6.90 6.87 -5.92
CA ASP A 588 -6.53 8.27 -6.12
C ASP A 588 -6.92 9.13 -4.92
N TYR A 589 -8.14 8.94 -4.40
CA TYR A 589 -8.63 9.67 -3.25
C TYR A 589 -7.79 9.42 -2.00
N MET A 590 -7.43 8.16 -1.72
CA MET A 590 -6.66 7.78 -0.53
C MET A 590 -5.19 8.21 -0.61
N VAL A 591 -4.59 8.13 -1.80
CA VAL A 591 -3.18 8.48 -2.05
C VAL A 591 -2.97 9.99 -2.11
N PHE A 592 -3.83 10.72 -2.81
CA PHE A 592 -3.66 12.14 -3.07
C PHE A 592 -4.60 12.99 -2.22
N PRO A 593 -4.08 14.06 -1.57
CA PRO A 593 -2.77 14.68 -1.81
C PRO A 593 -1.65 14.26 -0.85
N ARG A 594 -1.89 13.38 0.13
CA ARG A 594 -0.92 13.04 1.19
C ARG A 594 0.40 12.48 0.68
N ILE A 595 0.40 11.78 -0.46
CA ILE A 595 1.63 11.30 -1.11
C ILE A 595 2.62 12.43 -1.42
N THR A 596 2.11 13.65 -1.69
CA THR A 596 2.95 14.81 -2.01
C THR A 596 3.62 15.39 -0.75
N ALA A 597 2.95 15.32 0.41
CA ALA A 597 3.54 15.60 1.70
C ALA A 597 4.60 14.55 2.10
N MET A 598 4.32 13.27 1.84
CA MET A 598 5.29 12.18 2.04
C MET A 598 6.53 12.35 1.18
N ALA A 599 6.36 12.75 -0.08
CA ALA A 599 7.46 13.06 -0.97
C ALA A 599 8.34 14.19 -0.43
N GLU A 600 7.71 15.24 0.11
CA GLU A 600 8.43 16.36 0.72
C GLU A 600 9.19 15.96 1.99
N ALA A 601 8.64 15.09 2.83
CA ALA A 601 9.36 14.51 3.97
C ALA A 601 10.57 13.65 3.55
N CYS A 602 10.45 12.94 2.42
CA CYS A 602 11.51 12.10 1.85
C CYS A 602 12.64 12.91 1.19
N TRP A 603 12.31 14.05 0.59
CA TRP A 603 13.20 14.80 -0.29
C TRP A 603 13.74 16.08 0.35
N THR A 604 12.87 16.91 0.92
CA THR A 604 13.20 18.26 1.35
C THR A 604 13.76 18.26 2.76
N HIS A 605 14.87 18.97 2.97
CA HIS A 605 15.46 19.12 4.30
C HIS A 605 14.55 19.93 5.23
N LYS A 606 14.54 19.58 6.53
CA LYS A 606 13.65 20.17 7.55
C LYS A 606 13.60 21.72 7.54
N PRO A 607 14.73 22.46 7.44
CA PRO A 607 14.69 23.93 7.45
C PRO A 607 13.92 24.58 6.30
N GLN A 608 13.67 23.84 5.21
CA GLN A 608 12.95 24.32 4.03
C GLN A 608 11.48 23.88 4.02
N ARG A 609 11.04 23.05 4.98
CA ARG A 609 9.66 22.58 5.08
C ARG A 609 8.85 23.57 5.91
N ASP A 610 7.82 24.15 5.31
CA ASP A 610 6.85 25.03 5.94
C ASP A 610 5.45 24.69 5.45
N TRP A 611 4.51 24.52 6.39
CA TRP A 611 3.15 24.07 6.08
C TRP A 611 2.39 25.07 5.20
N THR A 612 2.54 26.37 5.45
CA THR A 612 1.85 27.40 4.68
C THR A 612 2.37 27.45 3.26
N ASP A 613 3.70 27.42 3.10
CA ASP A 613 4.36 27.34 1.79
C ASP A 613 4.01 26.06 1.02
N TYR A 614 3.90 24.93 1.70
CA TYR A 614 3.44 23.68 1.08
C TYR A 614 2.02 23.80 0.55
N LEU A 615 1.11 24.40 1.33
CA LEU A 615 -0.28 24.58 0.90
C LEU A 615 -0.39 25.48 -0.33
N THR A 616 0.39 26.58 -0.44
CA THR A 616 0.37 27.45 -1.62
C THR A 616 0.87 26.72 -2.87
N ARG A 617 1.92 25.90 -2.73
CA ARG A 617 2.44 25.05 -3.82
C ARG A 617 1.45 23.95 -4.20
N LEU A 618 0.84 23.28 -3.21
CA LEU A 618 -0.19 22.28 -3.45
C LEU A 618 -1.37 22.89 -4.20
N LYS A 619 -1.84 24.07 -3.79
CA LYS A 619 -2.92 24.81 -4.45
C LYS A 619 -2.61 25.04 -5.92
N GLY A 620 -1.39 25.50 -6.22
CA GLY A 620 -0.93 25.71 -7.60
C GLY A 620 -0.69 24.40 -8.37
N HIS A 621 -0.44 23.28 -7.69
CA HIS A 621 -0.17 21.97 -8.29
C HIS A 621 -1.45 21.19 -8.65
N LEU A 622 -2.58 21.45 -7.96
CA LEU A 622 -3.85 20.75 -8.22
C LEU A 622 -4.30 20.73 -9.70
N PRO A 623 -4.15 21.81 -10.50
CA PRO A 623 -4.49 21.78 -11.92
C PRO A 623 -3.71 20.73 -12.73
N LEU A 624 -2.47 20.41 -12.34
CA LEU A 624 -1.69 19.34 -12.98
C LEU A 624 -2.27 17.96 -12.64
N LEU A 625 -2.72 17.76 -11.40
CA LEU A 625 -3.46 16.55 -11.00
C LEU A 625 -4.79 16.41 -11.76
N ASP A 626 -5.52 17.51 -11.93
CA ASP A 626 -6.77 17.53 -12.72
C ASP A 626 -6.50 17.14 -14.19
N LYS A 627 -5.44 17.70 -14.79
CA LYS A 627 -5.00 17.37 -16.16
C LYS A 627 -4.59 15.90 -16.30
N GLN A 628 -4.03 15.32 -15.26
CA GLN A 628 -3.70 13.89 -15.18
C GLN A 628 -4.92 12.99 -14.89
N GLY A 629 -6.09 13.57 -14.65
CA GLY A 629 -7.31 12.85 -14.28
C GLY A 629 -7.21 12.15 -12.93
N ILE A 630 -6.48 12.72 -11.97
CA ILE A 630 -6.30 12.18 -10.62
C ILE A 630 -7.49 12.62 -9.75
N GLN A 631 -8.25 11.66 -9.23
CA GLN A 631 -9.40 11.94 -8.35
C GLN A 631 -8.95 12.12 -6.89
N TYR A 632 -8.16 13.16 -6.61
CA TYR A 632 -7.64 13.43 -5.27
C TYR A 632 -8.74 13.90 -4.30
N ARG A 633 -8.51 13.73 -2.99
CA ARG A 633 -9.33 14.39 -1.96
C ARG A 633 -9.08 15.90 -2.01
N SER A 634 -10.08 16.68 -2.42
CA SER A 634 -9.92 18.15 -2.52
C SER A 634 -9.66 18.79 -1.15
N PRO A 635 -8.53 19.51 -0.96
CA PRO A 635 -8.20 20.12 0.33
C PRO A 635 -9.09 21.31 0.73
N TRP A 636 -9.75 21.95 -0.23
CA TRP A 636 -10.51 23.20 -0.04
C TRP A 636 -11.96 23.09 -0.50
N LYS A 637 -12.59 21.92 -0.34
CA LYS A 637 -13.99 21.70 -0.72
C LYS A 637 -14.86 21.37 0.48
#